data_AF-A0A9X4AEP3-F1
#
_entry.id   AF-A0A9X4AEP3-F1
#
_cell.length_a   1.000
_cell.length_b   1.000
_cell.length_c   1.000
_cell.angle_alpha   90.00
_cell.angle_beta   90.00
_cell.angle_gamma   90.00
#
_symmetry.space_group_name_H-M   'P 1'
#
loop_
_entity.id
_entity.type
_entity.pdbx_description
1 polymer ?
#
loop_
_entity_poly.entity_id
_entity_poly.type
_entity_poly.pdbx_seq_one_letter_code
_entity_poly.pdbx_strand_id
1 'polypeptide(L)'
;MKRWLVGFAALLLTLALVACGGGDGAEGNKDSGTGEGEQINLDFWVFGSTGYDKLIEEYQEANPNVTITLNEGEMEDMHNNLFTSISAGSGAPDIAMVEVSQIAKFMQAKDRFQNLNDYGAEEVADNFLDWKWQQAQSVDGSFQLGLPTDIGPTTMFYRTDVIEAAGLPTDPEGLAAEIDSWDAYYEAAKKIKDTTGKPIADSPELVFNAIRDQQPQQYFNEDNELIIEDTVKGAYDFTTKMVKEGLVGQNPLWTPEWGSAMGDGSYATMPGAPAWMIGVVKGNAPDAGGNWSLTTIPEGAGNWGGSFLTIPESDYPQEAFDFISWLTAPEQQLKSFNDMGLFPSAPAVFEAEEFLNTTDEYFSGAPTAKIFAEAAQTVTPVYMGINYAMVNNELVTALTNVAVEGADPQAEWDAAVERIEQQLERQ
;
A
#
# COMPACT_ATOMS: atom_id res chain seq x y z
N MET A 1 12.28 -19.80 52.01
CA MET A 1 11.31 -20.38 52.98
C MET A 1 9.94 -19.82 52.58
N LYS A 2 8.87 -20.51 52.22
CA LYS A 2 8.44 -21.93 52.18
C LYS A 2 7.49 -22.07 50.96
N ARG A 3 7.50 -23.25 50.34
CA ARG A 3 6.49 -23.73 49.36
C ARG A 3 5.33 -24.43 50.09
N TRP A 4 4.12 -24.42 49.52
CA TRP A 4 3.05 -25.46 49.52
C TRP A 4 1.82 -24.87 48.79
N LEU A 5 1.18 -25.37 47.71
CA LEU A 5 0.70 -26.68 47.20
C LEU A 5 -0.59 -27.23 47.86
N VAL A 6 -1.61 -27.47 47.00
CA VAL A 6 -2.81 -28.37 47.09
C VAL A 6 -4.03 -27.83 47.87
N GLY A 7 -5.30 -27.94 47.41
CA GLY A 7 -5.89 -28.61 46.24
C GLY A 7 -7.43 -28.55 46.16
N PHE A 8 -7.94 -29.35 45.21
CA PHE A 8 -9.30 -29.79 44.85
C PHE A 8 -10.48 -29.59 45.83
N ALA A 9 -11.64 -29.15 45.30
CA ALA A 9 -12.96 -29.71 45.63
C ALA A 9 -14.01 -29.35 44.55
N ALA A 10 -14.48 -30.36 43.83
CA ALA A 10 -15.66 -30.31 42.97
C ALA A 10 -16.93 -30.51 43.82
N LEU A 11 -18.03 -29.81 43.51
CA LEU A 11 -19.36 -30.16 44.00
C LEU A 11 -20.40 -30.04 42.87
N LEU A 12 -20.84 -31.20 42.38
CA LEU A 12 -22.05 -31.45 41.60
C LEU A 12 -23.24 -31.59 42.55
N LEU A 13 -24.36 -30.92 42.28
CA LEU A 13 -25.68 -31.32 42.82
C LEU A 13 -26.84 -30.87 41.91
N THR A 14 -27.22 -31.80 41.02
CA THR A 14 -28.56 -32.31 40.69
C THR A 14 -29.80 -31.40 40.60
N LEU A 15 -30.43 -31.55 39.43
CA LEU A 15 -31.82 -31.31 39.02
C LEU A 15 -32.90 -31.48 40.08
N ALA A 16 -33.92 -30.61 39.98
CA ALA A 16 -35.31 -30.96 40.30
C ALA A 16 -36.21 -30.61 39.10
N LEU A 17 -36.68 -31.65 38.41
CA LEU A 17 -37.84 -31.62 37.52
C LEU A 17 -39.11 -31.74 38.38
N VAL A 18 -40.05 -30.81 38.23
CA VAL A 18 -41.46 -31.02 38.60
C VAL A 18 -42.32 -30.70 37.38
N ALA A 19 -43.23 -31.63 37.11
CA ALA A 19 -44.02 -31.73 35.90
C ALA A 19 -45.50 -31.38 36.12
N CYS A 20 -46.14 -31.09 34.98
CA CYS A 20 -47.56 -31.33 34.60
C CYS A 20 -48.66 -30.27 34.85
N GLY A 21 -49.31 -29.94 33.71
CA GLY A 21 -50.75 -29.73 33.53
C GLY A 21 -51.20 -28.26 33.65
N GLY A 22 -51.83 -27.59 32.69
CA GLY A 22 -52.64 -27.99 31.52
C GLY A 22 -54.02 -27.33 31.65
N GLY A 23 -54.37 -26.36 30.78
CA GLY A 23 -55.72 -25.79 30.68
C GLY A 23 -55.80 -24.32 30.22
N ASP A 24 -56.46 -24.11 29.08
CA ASP A 24 -56.67 -22.87 28.30
C ASP A 24 -57.16 -21.61 29.04
N GLY A 25 -56.74 -20.46 28.51
CA GLY A 25 -57.31 -19.14 28.80
C GLY A 25 -56.58 -18.03 28.04
N ALA A 26 -57.08 -17.71 26.85
CA ALA A 26 -56.55 -16.69 25.94
C ALA A 26 -56.61 -15.27 26.52
N GLU A 27 -55.50 -14.54 26.44
CA GLU A 27 -55.47 -13.11 26.12
C GLU A 27 -54.10 -12.79 25.51
N GLY A 28 -54.11 -12.62 24.18
CA GLY A 28 -52.91 -12.38 23.39
C GLY A 28 -52.41 -10.95 23.58
N ASN A 29 -51.21 -10.82 24.12
CA ASN A 29 -50.37 -9.68 23.81
C ASN A 29 -49.46 -10.11 22.65
N LYS A 30 -49.80 -9.65 21.44
CA LYS A 30 -48.89 -9.74 20.29
C LYS A 30 -47.69 -8.86 20.62
N ASP A 31 -46.62 -9.50 21.06
CA ASP A 31 -45.29 -8.93 20.92
C ASP A 31 -45.04 -8.76 19.43
N SER A 32 -45.05 -7.50 18.99
CA SER A 32 -44.61 -7.12 17.67
C SER A 32 -43.09 -7.22 17.65
N GLY A 33 -42.60 -8.45 17.55
CA GLY A 33 -41.22 -8.73 17.18
C GLY A 33 -41.00 -8.18 15.78
N THR A 34 -40.43 -6.99 15.69
CA THR A 34 -39.73 -6.52 14.51
C THR A 34 -38.59 -7.49 14.29
N GLY A 35 -38.64 -8.25 13.21
CA GLY A 35 -37.67 -9.31 12.93
C GLY A 35 -36.27 -8.73 12.79
N GLU A 36 -35.40 -9.06 13.74
CA GLU A 36 -33.97 -9.01 13.53
C GLU A 36 -33.57 -10.36 12.92
N GLY A 37 -32.84 -10.32 11.80
CA GLY A 37 -32.33 -11.51 11.13
C GLY A 37 -31.36 -12.29 12.02
N GLU A 38 -30.73 -13.33 11.45
CA GLU A 38 -29.61 -13.98 12.11
C GLU A 38 -28.53 -12.94 12.47
N GLN A 39 -27.97 -13.04 13.68
CA GLN A 39 -26.88 -12.17 14.11
C GLN A 39 -25.59 -12.60 13.40
N ILE A 40 -25.05 -11.74 12.56
CA ILE A 40 -23.78 -11.93 11.86
C ILE A 40 -22.66 -11.27 12.66
N ASN A 41 -21.57 -11.99 12.91
CA ASN A 41 -20.38 -11.46 13.55
C ASN A 41 -19.20 -11.68 12.62
N LEU A 42 -18.53 -10.59 12.23
CA LEU A 42 -17.36 -10.62 11.34
C LEU A 42 -16.12 -10.18 12.11
N ASP A 43 -15.06 -10.98 12.06
CA ASP A 43 -13.72 -10.56 12.47
C ASP A 43 -13.00 -9.93 11.29
N PHE A 44 -12.47 -8.71 11.48
CA PHE A 44 -11.81 -7.94 10.44
C PHE A 44 -10.40 -7.53 10.88
N TRP A 45 -9.38 -8.09 10.24
CA TRP A 45 -7.98 -7.77 10.53
C TRP A 45 -7.44 -6.75 9.54
N VAL A 46 -6.85 -5.67 10.08
CA VAL A 46 -6.17 -4.62 9.31
C VAL A 46 -4.80 -4.34 9.89
N PHE A 47 -3.96 -3.66 9.12
CA PHE A 47 -2.66 -3.18 9.55
C PHE A 47 -2.51 -1.67 9.40
N GLY A 48 -1.65 -1.07 10.21
CA GLY A 48 -1.48 0.38 10.24
C GLY A 48 -2.73 1.09 10.77
N SER A 49 -2.76 2.42 10.62
CA SER A 49 -3.86 3.25 11.12
C SER A 49 -4.84 3.58 9.99
N THR A 50 -5.81 2.70 9.77
CA THR A 50 -6.79 2.84 8.66
C THR A 50 -7.90 3.84 8.96
N GLY A 51 -8.25 4.02 10.25
CA GLY A 51 -9.42 4.82 10.67
C GLY A 51 -10.77 4.20 10.28
N TYR A 52 -10.80 2.88 10.02
CA TYR A 52 -12.04 2.19 9.62
C TYR A 52 -13.05 2.02 10.75
N ASP A 53 -12.69 2.27 12.01
CA ASP A 53 -13.61 2.25 13.15
C ASP A 53 -14.86 3.11 12.91
N LYS A 54 -14.70 4.33 12.40
CA LYS A 54 -15.82 5.24 12.10
C LYS A 54 -16.73 4.72 10.98
N LEU A 55 -16.14 4.16 9.92
CA LEU A 55 -16.89 3.60 8.79
C LEU A 55 -17.60 2.30 9.21
N ILE A 56 -16.99 1.51 10.08
CA ILE A 56 -17.62 0.32 10.68
C ILE A 56 -18.82 0.72 11.54
N GLU A 57 -18.72 1.77 12.36
CA GLU A 57 -19.86 2.30 13.10
C GLU A 57 -21.00 2.70 12.17
N GLU A 58 -20.72 3.44 11.09
CA GLU A 58 -21.72 3.84 10.07
C GLU A 58 -22.37 2.61 9.42
N TYR A 59 -21.60 1.58 9.05
CA TYR A 59 -22.15 0.37 8.44
C TYR A 59 -23.05 -0.41 9.39
N GLN A 60 -22.66 -0.56 10.66
CA GLN A 60 -23.46 -1.28 11.67
C GLN A 60 -24.75 -0.55 12.02
N GLU A 61 -24.77 0.79 12.00
CA GLU A 61 -26.00 1.58 12.15
C GLU A 61 -27.01 1.29 11.04
N ALA A 62 -26.53 1.10 9.80
CA ALA A 62 -27.36 0.74 8.66
C ALA A 62 -27.75 -0.76 8.63
N ASN A 63 -26.95 -1.62 9.27
CA ASN A 63 -27.10 -3.08 9.28
C ASN A 63 -27.09 -3.62 10.73
N PRO A 64 -28.17 -3.43 11.51
CA PRO A 64 -28.17 -3.68 12.95
C PRO A 64 -27.99 -5.16 13.34
N ASN A 65 -28.17 -6.09 12.40
CA ASN A 65 -27.91 -7.52 12.59
C ASN A 65 -26.45 -7.92 12.33
N VAL A 66 -25.58 -6.99 11.91
CA VAL A 66 -24.16 -7.23 11.65
C VAL A 66 -23.32 -6.58 12.75
N THR A 67 -22.36 -7.33 13.29
CA THR A 67 -21.34 -6.83 14.21
C THR A 67 -19.96 -7.10 13.65
N ILE A 68 -19.11 -6.09 13.56
CA ILE A 68 -17.77 -6.17 13.01
C ILE A 68 -16.77 -5.87 14.12
N THR A 69 -15.89 -6.84 14.40
CA THR A 69 -14.79 -6.67 15.34
C THR A 69 -13.52 -6.33 14.58
N LEU A 70 -13.04 -5.10 14.72
CA LEU A 70 -11.80 -4.64 14.11
C LEU A 70 -10.60 -5.03 14.97
N ASN A 71 -9.62 -5.71 14.36
CA ASN A 71 -8.33 -6.03 14.95
C ASN A 71 -7.22 -5.35 14.15
N GLU A 72 -6.53 -4.39 14.76
CA GLU A 72 -5.45 -3.63 14.13
C GLU A 72 -4.08 -4.05 14.66
N GLY A 73 -3.05 -3.98 13.82
CA GLY A 73 -1.67 -4.23 14.24
C GLY A 73 -0.63 -3.87 13.19
N GLU A 74 0.60 -4.32 13.42
CA GLU A 74 1.71 -4.08 12.49
C GLU A 74 1.57 -4.93 11.22
N MET A 75 1.95 -4.36 10.08
CA MET A 75 1.79 -4.99 8.76
C MET A 75 2.43 -6.38 8.71
N GLU A 76 3.69 -6.51 9.14
CA GLU A 76 4.40 -7.78 9.10
C GLU A 76 3.72 -8.84 9.99
N ASP A 77 3.33 -8.45 11.20
CA ASP A 77 2.67 -9.34 12.15
C ASP A 77 1.31 -9.81 11.62
N MET A 78 0.52 -8.90 11.04
CA MET A 78 -0.80 -9.24 10.49
C MET A 78 -0.70 -10.20 9.30
N HIS A 79 0.23 -9.99 8.38
CA HIS A 79 0.44 -10.93 7.27
C HIS A 79 1.01 -12.28 7.75
N ASN A 80 1.90 -12.28 8.74
CA ASN A 80 2.43 -13.52 9.32
C ASN A 80 1.35 -14.32 10.04
N ASN A 81 0.49 -13.64 10.80
CA ASN A 81 -0.66 -14.25 11.48
C ASN A 81 -1.64 -14.81 10.46
N LEU A 82 -2.02 -14.03 9.45
CA LEU A 82 -2.91 -14.48 8.37
C LEU A 82 -2.35 -15.72 7.67
N PHE A 83 -1.08 -15.67 7.26
CA PHE A 83 -0.42 -16.80 6.58
C PHE A 83 -0.37 -18.06 7.46
N THR A 84 -0.13 -17.90 8.76
CA THR A 84 -0.15 -19.00 9.73
C THR A 84 -1.54 -19.61 9.85
N SER A 85 -2.58 -18.78 9.99
CA SER A 85 -3.97 -19.21 10.14
C SER A 85 -4.48 -19.96 8.90
N ILE A 86 -4.28 -19.43 7.69
CA ILE A 86 -4.69 -20.12 6.45
C ILE A 86 -3.91 -21.41 6.22
N SER A 87 -2.65 -21.48 6.65
CA SER A 87 -1.85 -22.71 6.58
C SER A 87 -2.37 -23.78 7.52
N ALA A 88 -2.82 -23.39 8.71
CA ALA A 88 -3.46 -24.28 9.67
C ALA A 88 -4.88 -24.70 9.25
N GLY A 89 -5.54 -23.92 8.39
CA GLY A 89 -6.95 -24.11 8.02
C GLY A 89 -7.91 -23.79 9.17
N SER A 90 -7.52 -22.86 10.05
CA SER A 90 -8.34 -22.40 11.18
C SER A 90 -7.76 -21.11 11.77
N GLY A 91 -8.62 -20.24 12.30
CA GLY A 91 -8.22 -19.03 13.03
C GLY A 91 -7.86 -17.84 12.14
N ALA A 92 -8.23 -17.88 10.86
CA ALA A 92 -8.20 -16.70 10.01
C ALA A 92 -9.44 -15.84 10.35
N PRO A 93 -9.36 -14.51 10.15
CA PRO A 93 -10.53 -13.64 10.27
C PRO A 93 -11.49 -13.88 9.08
N ASP A 94 -12.72 -13.38 9.21
CA ASP A 94 -13.65 -13.34 8.08
C ASP A 94 -13.15 -12.41 6.98
N ILE A 95 -12.51 -11.31 7.35
CA ILE A 95 -11.93 -10.33 6.42
C ILE A 95 -10.49 -10.02 6.83
N ALA A 96 -9.59 -10.03 5.87
CA ALA A 96 -8.20 -9.63 6.07
C ALA A 96 -7.74 -8.61 5.03
N MET A 97 -7.11 -7.54 5.51
CA MET A 97 -6.38 -6.63 4.66
C MET A 97 -5.05 -7.25 4.23
N VAL A 98 -4.72 -7.13 2.94
CA VAL A 98 -3.47 -7.61 2.34
C VAL A 98 -2.81 -6.48 1.55
N GLU A 99 -1.54 -6.21 1.86
CA GLU A 99 -0.75 -5.20 1.15
C GLU A 99 -0.32 -5.72 -0.23
N VAL A 100 -0.23 -4.83 -1.24
CA VAL A 100 0.02 -5.22 -2.63
C VAL A 100 1.29 -6.08 -2.82
N SER A 101 2.37 -5.83 -2.08
CA SER A 101 3.60 -6.64 -2.16
C SER A 101 3.41 -8.07 -1.67
N GLN A 102 2.38 -8.34 -0.86
CA GLN A 102 2.04 -9.66 -0.34
C GLN A 102 1.00 -10.39 -1.21
N ILE A 103 0.34 -9.69 -2.13
CA ILE A 103 -0.83 -10.25 -2.84
C ILE A 103 -0.46 -11.48 -3.67
N ALA A 104 0.70 -11.48 -4.33
CA ALA A 104 1.18 -12.62 -5.12
C ALA A 104 1.44 -13.88 -4.26
N LYS A 105 1.89 -13.69 -3.01
CA LYS A 105 2.08 -14.78 -2.04
C LYS A 105 0.73 -15.37 -1.62
N PHE A 106 -0.27 -14.55 -1.33
CA PHE A 106 -1.61 -15.01 -0.95
C PHE A 106 -2.40 -15.58 -2.14
N MET A 107 -2.19 -15.08 -3.35
CA MET A 107 -2.78 -15.63 -4.59
C MET A 107 -2.36 -17.09 -4.85
N GLN A 108 -1.16 -17.51 -4.46
CA GLN A 108 -0.78 -18.93 -4.50
C GLN A 108 -1.56 -19.79 -3.51
N ALA A 109 -1.98 -19.20 -2.39
CA ALA A 109 -2.80 -19.84 -1.38
C ALA A 109 -4.29 -19.58 -1.59
N LYS A 110 -4.73 -19.18 -2.80
CA LYS A 110 -6.11 -18.80 -3.11
C LYS A 110 -7.17 -19.83 -2.74
N ASP A 111 -6.82 -21.12 -2.67
CA ASP A 111 -7.70 -22.20 -2.20
C ASP A 111 -8.11 -22.04 -0.71
N ARG A 112 -7.48 -21.12 0.02
CA ARG A 112 -7.80 -20.73 1.40
C ARG A 112 -8.59 -19.41 1.50
N PHE A 113 -9.03 -18.89 0.36
CA PHE A 113 -9.77 -17.65 0.25
C PHE A 113 -11.05 -17.89 -0.57
N GLN A 114 -12.05 -17.05 -0.34
CA GLN A 114 -13.21 -16.94 -1.20
C GLN A 114 -12.83 -16.26 -2.51
N ASN A 115 -13.36 -16.77 -3.62
CA ASN A 115 -13.32 -16.07 -4.89
C ASN A 115 -14.39 -14.98 -4.89
N LEU A 116 -14.00 -13.70 -4.87
CA LEU A 116 -14.95 -12.61 -4.76
C LEU A 116 -15.89 -12.52 -5.99
N ASN A 117 -15.48 -13.07 -7.14
CA ASN A 117 -16.35 -13.18 -8.32
C ASN A 117 -17.65 -13.95 -8.02
N ASP A 118 -17.60 -14.94 -7.12
CA ASP A 118 -18.78 -15.76 -6.76
C ASP A 118 -19.83 -14.96 -5.94
N TYR A 119 -19.46 -13.77 -5.47
CA TYR A 119 -20.29 -12.90 -4.61
C TYR A 119 -20.69 -11.58 -5.29
N GLY A 120 -20.26 -11.35 -6.53
CA GLY A 120 -20.62 -10.16 -7.31
C GLY A 120 -19.50 -9.13 -7.50
N ALA A 121 -18.22 -9.50 -7.29
CA ALA A 121 -17.09 -8.58 -7.47
C ALA A 121 -17.07 -7.89 -8.85
N GLU A 122 -17.48 -8.59 -9.91
CA GLU A 122 -17.57 -8.01 -11.26
C GLU A 122 -18.52 -6.81 -11.33
N GLU A 123 -19.56 -6.73 -10.47
CA GLU A 123 -20.52 -5.62 -10.46
C GLU A 123 -19.93 -4.32 -9.90
N VAL A 124 -18.83 -4.41 -9.15
CA VAL A 124 -18.16 -3.26 -8.53
C VAL A 124 -16.78 -2.98 -9.14
N ALA A 125 -16.33 -3.76 -10.14
CA ALA A 125 -15.02 -3.61 -10.75
C ALA A 125 -14.76 -2.20 -11.32
N ASP A 126 -15.77 -1.60 -11.96
CA ASP A 126 -15.72 -0.24 -12.54
C ASP A 126 -15.56 0.87 -11.48
N ASN A 127 -15.70 0.55 -10.19
CA ASN A 127 -15.41 1.51 -9.12
C ASN A 127 -13.92 1.73 -8.91
N PHE A 128 -13.04 0.91 -9.49
CA PHE A 128 -11.61 0.91 -9.23
C PHE A 128 -10.81 1.20 -10.50
N LEU A 129 -9.58 1.68 -10.34
CA LEU A 129 -8.62 1.74 -11.45
C LEU A 129 -8.31 0.33 -11.97
N ASP A 130 -8.38 0.14 -13.29
CA ASP A 130 -8.16 -1.15 -13.96
C ASP A 130 -6.86 -1.84 -13.51
N TRP A 131 -5.76 -1.08 -13.43
CA TRP A 131 -4.46 -1.62 -13.04
C TRP A 131 -4.44 -2.11 -11.59
N LYS A 132 -5.19 -1.45 -10.70
CA LYS A 132 -5.27 -1.82 -9.28
C LYS A 132 -6.18 -3.02 -9.09
N TRP A 133 -7.28 -3.11 -9.84
CA TRP A 133 -8.13 -4.29 -9.87
C TRP A 133 -7.36 -5.55 -10.26
N GLN A 134 -6.60 -5.47 -11.35
CA GLN A 134 -5.83 -6.59 -11.91
C GLN A 134 -4.77 -7.15 -10.95
N GLN A 135 -4.22 -6.33 -10.05
CA GLN A 135 -3.20 -6.76 -9.08
C GLN A 135 -3.70 -7.83 -8.10
N ALA A 136 -5.00 -7.91 -7.83
CA ALA A 136 -5.61 -8.94 -7.00
C ALA A 136 -6.41 -9.98 -7.81
N GLN A 137 -6.25 -9.99 -9.13
CA GLN A 137 -6.89 -10.95 -10.03
C GLN A 137 -5.91 -12.04 -10.46
N SER A 138 -6.38 -13.27 -10.63
CA SER A 138 -5.58 -14.30 -11.31
C SER A 138 -5.35 -13.93 -12.78
N VAL A 139 -4.25 -14.40 -13.37
CA VAL A 139 -3.88 -14.10 -14.78
C VAL A 139 -4.99 -14.45 -15.77
N ASP A 140 -5.73 -15.53 -15.50
CA ASP A 140 -6.86 -15.98 -16.33
C ASP A 140 -8.19 -15.29 -16.01
N GLY A 141 -8.22 -14.35 -15.06
CA GLY A 141 -9.40 -13.63 -14.62
C GLY A 141 -10.37 -14.46 -13.77
N SER A 142 -10.12 -15.76 -13.56
CA SER A 142 -11.09 -16.66 -12.96
C SER A 142 -11.27 -16.44 -11.45
N PHE A 143 -10.32 -15.79 -10.80
CA PHE A 143 -10.29 -15.60 -9.35
C PHE A 143 -9.96 -14.14 -9.01
N GLN A 144 -10.87 -13.48 -8.27
CA GLN A 144 -10.62 -12.18 -7.66
C GLN A 144 -10.37 -12.39 -6.17
N LEU A 145 -9.15 -12.13 -5.71
CA LEU A 145 -8.73 -12.37 -4.32
C LEU A 145 -9.18 -11.27 -3.37
N GLY A 146 -9.23 -10.02 -3.83
CA GLY A 146 -9.52 -8.87 -2.97
C GLY A 146 -10.06 -7.66 -3.71
N LEU A 147 -10.81 -6.82 -2.99
CA LEU A 147 -11.23 -5.50 -3.47
C LEU A 147 -10.18 -4.44 -3.09
N PRO A 148 -9.79 -3.54 -4.02
CA PRO A 148 -8.84 -2.47 -3.72
C PRO A 148 -9.31 -1.52 -2.62
N THR A 149 -8.38 -1.08 -1.78
CA THR A 149 -8.59 0.02 -0.82
C THR A 149 -7.94 1.31 -1.35
N ASP A 150 -6.71 1.52 -0.95
CA ASP A 150 -5.88 2.67 -1.22
C ASP A 150 -4.80 2.32 -2.26
N ILE A 151 -4.17 3.36 -2.79
CA ILE A 151 -3.02 3.27 -3.69
C ILE A 151 -1.95 4.27 -3.24
N GLY A 152 -0.72 4.09 -3.73
CA GLY A 152 0.37 5.02 -3.53
C GLY A 152 0.94 5.50 -4.86
N PRO A 153 0.16 6.22 -5.69
CA PRO A 153 0.68 6.76 -6.94
C PRO A 153 1.89 7.63 -6.64
N THR A 154 2.94 7.49 -7.43
CA THR A 154 4.21 8.15 -7.16
C THR A 154 4.36 9.47 -7.92
N THR A 155 4.90 10.46 -7.23
CA THR A 155 5.21 11.79 -7.77
C THR A 155 6.65 12.18 -7.41
N MET A 156 7.11 13.34 -7.86
CA MET A 156 8.41 13.91 -7.50
C MET A 156 8.20 15.01 -6.47
N PHE A 157 8.54 14.73 -5.21
CA PHE A 157 8.57 15.78 -4.19
C PHE A 157 9.87 16.56 -4.40
N TYR A 158 9.84 17.87 -4.19
CA TYR A 158 11.02 18.70 -4.37
C TYR A 158 11.12 19.83 -3.36
N ARG A 159 12.37 20.21 -3.08
CA ARG A 159 12.74 21.31 -2.21
C ARG A 159 12.71 22.62 -3.00
N THR A 160 11.68 23.44 -2.78
CA THR A 160 11.49 24.70 -3.52
C THR A 160 12.68 25.65 -3.34
N ASP A 161 13.30 25.68 -2.16
CA ASP A 161 14.49 26.49 -1.87
C ASP A 161 15.75 26.00 -2.61
N VAL A 162 15.92 24.70 -2.79
CA VAL A 162 17.05 24.13 -3.54
C VAL A 162 16.86 24.30 -5.05
N ILE A 163 15.63 24.09 -5.54
CA ILE A 163 15.24 24.31 -6.94
C ILE A 163 15.38 25.79 -7.32
N GLU A 164 14.94 26.72 -6.46
CA GLU A 164 15.10 28.17 -6.68
C GLU A 164 16.57 28.58 -6.71
N ALA A 165 17.39 28.07 -5.79
CA ALA A 165 18.83 28.36 -5.75
C ALA A 165 19.56 27.89 -7.02
N ALA A 166 19.05 26.84 -7.68
CA ALA A 166 19.55 26.37 -8.97
C ALA A 166 18.99 27.18 -10.16
N GLY A 167 18.07 28.12 -9.94
CA GLY A 167 17.41 28.89 -11.01
C GLY A 167 16.51 28.04 -11.88
N LEU A 168 15.80 27.08 -11.27
CA LEU A 168 14.74 26.28 -11.89
C LEU A 168 13.36 26.80 -11.43
N PRO A 169 12.28 26.57 -12.20
CA PRO A 169 10.93 26.93 -11.78
C PRO A 169 10.53 26.19 -10.50
N THR A 170 9.85 26.88 -9.58
CA THR A 170 9.41 26.30 -8.30
C THR A 170 7.93 25.98 -8.26
N ASP A 171 7.14 26.44 -9.23
CA ASP A 171 5.75 26.00 -9.38
C ASP A 171 5.69 24.58 -10.00
N PRO A 172 4.74 23.73 -9.59
CA PRO A 172 4.69 22.33 -10.03
C PRO A 172 4.67 22.16 -11.56
N GLU A 173 3.84 22.95 -12.26
CA GLU A 173 3.68 22.85 -13.72
C GLU A 173 4.96 23.26 -14.46
N GLY A 174 5.59 24.37 -14.05
CA GLY A 174 6.85 24.84 -14.61
C GLY A 174 7.99 23.86 -14.38
N LEU A 175 8.08 23.23 -13.20
CA LEU A 175 9.12 22.25 -12.93
C LEU A 175 8.90 20.94 -13.71
N ALA A 176 7.65 20.47 -13.82
CA ALA A 176 7.33 19.31 -14.67
C ALA A 176 7.67 19.56 -16.15
N ALA A 177 7.45 20.78 -16.66
CA ALA A 177 7.80 21.13 -18.02
C ALA A 177 9.33 21.23 -18.25
N GLU A 178 10.10 21.60 -17.22
CA GLU A 178 11.56 21.66 -17.28
C GLU A 178 12.21 20.28 -17.10
N ILE A 179 11.60 19.39 -16.32
CA ILE A 179 12.05 18.02 -16.05
C ILE A 179 11.01 17.03 -16.59
N ASP A 180 10.83 17.03 -17.91
CA ASP A 180 9.83 16.22 -18.62
C ASP A 180 10.32 14.81 -18.99
N SER A 181 11.62 14.57 -18.85
CA SER A 181 12.32 13.35 -19.22
C SER A 181 13.42 12.99 -18.22
N TRP A 182 13.85 11.72 -18.18
CA TRP A 182 14.96 11.30 -17.34
C TRP A 182 16.30 11.91 -17.80
N ASP A 183 16.45 12.21 -19.08
CA ASP A 183 17.57 13.01 -19.60
C ASP A 183 17.52 14.46 -19.07
N ALA A 184 16.34 15.10 -19.04
CA ALA A 184 16.18 16.41 -18.43
C ALA A 184 16.43 16.37 -16.91
N TYR A 185 16.01 15.30 -16.22
CA TYR A 185 16.32 15.07 -14.80
C TYR A 185 17.83 15.00 -14.57
N TYR A 186 18.57 14.29 -15.43
CA TYR A 186 20.03 14.22 -15.38
C TYR A 186 20.71 15.58 -15.59
N GLU A 187 20.25 16.38 -16.56
CA GLU A 187 20.79 17.72 -16.79
C GLU A 187 20.44 18.69 -15.65
N ALA A 188 19.22 18.60 -15.10
CA ALA A 188 18.84 19.33 -13.90
C ALA A 188 19.72 18.95 -12.70
N ALA A 189 20.06 17.66 -12.56
CA ALA A 189 20.92 17.19 -11.48
C ALA A 189 22.32 17.81 -11.55
N LYS A 190 22.92 17.86 -12.74
CA LYS A 190 24.20 18.55 -12.96
C LYS A 190 24.10 20.03 -12.63
N LYS A 191 23.05 20.71 -13.11
CA LYS A 191 22.82 22.14 -12.85
C LYS A 191 22.68 22.44 -11.36
N ILE A 192 21.90 21.64 -10.63
CA ILE A 192 21.74 21.75 -9.18
C ILE A 192 23.07 21.53 -8.48
N LYS A 193 23.83 20.50 -8.90
CA LYS A 193 25.14 20.20 -8.31
C LYS A 193 26.14 21.35 -8.52
N ASP A 194 26.20 21.89 -9.73
CA ASP A 194 27.12 22.97 -10.09
C ASP A 194 26.81 24.29 -9.37
N THR A 195 25.52 24.60 -9.17
CA THR A 195 25.09 25.87 -8.57
C THR A 195 25.01 25.82 -7.05
N THR A 196 24.59 24.70 -6.47
CA THR A 196 24.32 24.57 -5.03
C THR A 196 25.29 23.67 -4.29
N GLY A 197 26.02 22.80 -4.99
CA GLY A 197 26.84 21.74 -4.40
C GLY A 197 26.05 20.52 -3.93
N LYS A 198 24.72 20.57 -3.96
CA LYS A 198 23.81 19.51 -3.45
C LYS A 198 23.50 18.48 -4.55
N PRO A 199 23.32 17.19 -4.19
CA PRO A 199 22.77 16.20 -5.12
C PRO A 199 21.29 16.49 -5.44
N ILE A 200 20.79 15.94 -6.54
CA ILE A 200 19.38 16.05 -6.90
C ILE A 200 18.50 15.18 -6.02
N ALA A 201 18.97 14.00 -5.60
CA ALA A 201 18.27 13.08 -4.71
C ALA A 201 19.25 12.55 -3.66
N ASP A 202 18.76 12.18 -2.48
CA ASP A 202 19.58 11.66 -1.39
C ASP A 202 19.70 10.13 -1.38
N SER A 203 18.72 9.43 -1.95
CA SER A 203 18.67 7.96 -2.01
C SER A 203 18.71 7.45 -3.46
N PRO A 204 19.58 6.48 -3.78
CA PRO A 204 19.58 5.82 -5.09
C PRO A 204 18.33 4.95 -5.31
N GLU A 205 17.77 4.39 -4.25
CA GLU A 205 16.60 3.51 -4.33
C GLU A 205 15.37 4.24 -4.90
N LEU A 206 15.13 5.49 -4.50
CA LEU A 206 14.01 6.29 -5.02
C LEU A 206 14.13 6.60 -6.51
N VAL A 207 15.34 6.89 -6.99
CA VAL A 207 15.60 7.13 -8.43
C VAL A 207 15.38 5.83 -9.21
N PHE A 208 15.93 4.72 -8.74
CA PHE A 208 15.75 3.41 -9.36
C PHE A 208 14.28 3.00 -9.42
N ASN A 209 13.56 3.11 -8.29
CA ASN A 209 12.15 2.74 -8.19
C ASN A 209 11.30 3.59 -9.14
N ALA A 210 11.54 4.90 -9.24
CA ALA A 210 10.78 5.78 -10.12
C ALA A 210 10.88 5.38 -11.60
N ILE A 211 12.06 4.99 -12.08
CA ILE A 211 12.26 4.54 -13.47
C ILE A 211 11.72 3.11 -13.67
N ARG A 212 11.95 2.23 -12.69
CA ARG A 212 11.47 0.83 -12.70
C ARG A 212 9.95 0.78 -12.75
N ASP A 213 9.27 1.62 -11.99
CA ASP A 213 7.81 1.59 -11.83
C ASP A 213 7.05 2.15 -13.05
N GLN A 214 7.77 2.77 -13.99
CA GLN A 214 7.25 3.17 -15.29
C GLN A 214 7.42 2.10 -16.37
N GLN A 215 8.15 1.01 -16.08
CA GLN A 215 8.34 -0.07 -17.05
C GLN A 215 7.07 -0.93 -17.17
N PRO A 216 6.70 -1.36 -18.39
CA PRO A 216 5.54 -2.24 -18.59
C PRO A 216 5.77 -3.66 -18.02
N GLN A 217 7.03 -4.02 -17.79
CA GLN A 217 7.43 -5.24 -17.10
C GLN A 217 8.62 -4.92 -16.21
N GLN A 218 8.69 -5.57 -15.05
CA GLN A 218 9.76 -5.37 -14.08
C GLN A 218 10.60 -6.63 -13.98
N TYR A 219 10.47 -7.39 -12.88
CA TYR A 219 11.39 -8.48 -12.59
C TYR A 219 11.02 -9.81 -13.23
N PHE A 220 9.72 -10.05 -13.42
CA PHE A 220 9.19 -11.31 -13.92
C PHE A 220 8.19 -11.10 -15.06
N ASN A 221 8.10 -12.06 -15.97
CA ASN A 221 6.94 -12.20 -16.86
C ASN A 221 5.84 -13.05 -16.20
N GLU A 222 4.69 -13.18 -16.86
CA GLU A 222 3.54 -13.95 -16.34
C GLU A 222 3.85 -15.45 -16.15
N ASP A 223 4.86 -15.98 -16.85
CA ASP A 223 5.39 -17.34 -16.69
C ASP A 223 6.37 -17.47 -15.49
N ASN A 224 6.55 -16.41 -14.70
CA ASN A 224 7.52 -16.28 -13.60
C ASN A 224 8.99 -16.44 -14.01
N GLU A 225 9.32 -16.18 -15.27
CA GLU A 225 10.71 -16.13 -15.73
C GLU A 225 11.34 -14.77 -15.38
N LEU A 226 12.59 -14.80 -14.92
CA LEU A 226 13.37 -13.60 -14.58
C LEU A 226 13.76 -12.84 -15.86
N ILE A 227 13.43 -11.55 -15.94
CA ILE A 227 13.62 -10.72 -17.16
C ILE A 227 14.38 -9.40 -16.89
N ILE A 228 15.07 -9.30 -15.75
CA ILE A 228 15.67 -8.04 -15.25
C ILE A 228 16.70 -7.38 -16.18
N GLU A 229 17.37 -8.16 -17.04
CA GLU A 229 18.38 -7.65 -17.98
C GLU A 229 17.76 -6.75 -19.05
N ASP A 230 16.58 -7.12 -19.56
CA ASP A 230 15.89 -6.39 -20.64
C ASP A 230 14.96 -5.29 -20.12
N THR A 231 14.60 -5.32 -18.84
CA THR A 231 13.57 -4.45 -18.25
C THR A 231 14.13 -3.39 -17.30
N VAL A 232 14.86 -3.79 -16.26
CA VAL A 232 15.22 -2.89 -15.13
C VAL A 232 16.69 -2.54 -15.09
N LYS A 233 17.53 -3.22 -15.88
CA LYS A 233 18.96 -2.88 -16.00
C LYS A 233 19.19 -1.43 -16.41
N GLY A 234 18.37 -0.89 -17.32
CA GLY A 234 18.47 0.52 -17.72
C GLY A 234 18.28 1.49 -16.54
N ALA A 235 17.32 1.21 -15.66
CA ALA A 235 17.10 1.98 -14.44
C ALA A 235 18.30 1.89 -13.48
N TYR A 236 18.86 0.69 -13.31
CA TYR A 236 20.05 0.45 -12.50
C TYR A 236 21.28 1.21 -13.05
N ASP A 237 21.55 1.09 -14.35
CA ASP A 237 22.70 1.73 -15.00
C ASP A 237 22.58 3.26 -14.95
N PHE A 238 21.37 3.81 -15.16
CA PHE A 238 21.12 5.25 -15.01
C PHE A 238 21.38 5.72 -13.57
N THR A 239 20.83 5.02 -12.59
CA THR A 239 20.93 5.37 -11.18
C THR A 239 22.39 5.30 -10.71
N THR A 240 23.09 4.21 -11.02
CA THR A 240 24.49 4.02 -10.61
C THR A 240 25.42 5.00 -11.32
N LYS A 241 25.17 5.38 -12.57
CA LYS A 241 25.88 6.47 -13.24
C LYS A 241 25.77 7.77 -12.43
N MET A 242 24.55 8.17 -12.05
CA MET A 242 24.33 9.39 -11.26
C MET A 242 25.01 9.33 -9.88
N VAL A 243 25.03 8.16 -9.25
CA VAL A 243 25.78 7.92 -8.01
C VAL A 243 27.29 8.12 -8.22
N LYS A 244 27.89 7.51 -9.25
CA LYS A 244 29.34 7.66 -9.53
C LYS A 244 29.74 9.10 -9.87
N GLU A 245 28.82 9.88 -10.42
CA GLU A 245 29.01 11.32 -10.69
C GLU A 245 28.73 12.22 -9.48
N GLY A 246 28.28 11.66 -8.34
CA GLY A 246 27.98 12.40 -7.12
C GLY A 246 26.73 13.29 -7.22
N LEU A 247 25.84 12.96 -8.16
CA LEU A 247 24.56 13.63 -8.41
C LEU A 247 23.44 13.06 -7.52
N VAL A 248 23.58 11.82 -7.07
CA VAL A 248 22.67 11.16 -6.12
C VAL A 248 23.45 10.81 -4.85
N GLY A 249 22.80 10.96 -3.71
CA GLY A 249 23.33 10.62 -2.40
C GLY A 249 23.39 9.11 -2.15
N GLN A 250 23.54 8.75 -0.88
CA GLN A 250 23.79 7.37 -0.44
C GLN A 250 22.94 6.96 0.76
N ASN A 251 21.91 7.76 1.11
CA ASN A 251 21.11 7.51 2.30
C ASN A 251 20.11 6.37 2.03
N PRO A 252 20.21 5.23 2.74
CA PRO A 252 19.22 4.17 2.62
C PRO A 252 17.89 4.64 3.22
N LEU A 253 16.78 4.23 2.60
CA LEU A 253 15.45 4.59 3.09
C LEU A 253 15.24 4.12 4.53
N TRP A 254 14.41 4.86 5.28
CA TRP A 254 14.03 4.54 6.67
C TRP A 254 15.14 4.65 7.71
N THR A 255 16.35 5.04 7.32
CA THR A 255 17.42 5.35 8.27
C THR A 255 17.19 6.71 8.94
N PRO A 256 17.68 6.92 10.18
CA PRO A 256 17.64 8.24 10.82
C PRO A 256 18.28 9.35 9.97
N GLU A 257 19.35 9.02 9.24
CA GLU A 257 20.05 9.92 8.34
C GLU A 257 19.16 10.35 7.17
N TRP A 258 18.45 9.42 6.54
CA TRP A 258 17.48 9.71 5.49
C TRP A 258 16.33 10.59 5.99
N GLY A 259 15.73 10.25 7.13
CA GLY A 259 14.65 11.06 7.73
C GLY A 259 15.12 12.48 8.07
N SER A 260 16.31 12.63 8.65
CA SER A 260 16.86 13.94 9.01
C SER A 260 17.16 14.81 7.80
N ALA A 261 17.58 14.21 6.67
CA ALA A 261 17.89 14.93 5.44
C ALA A 261 16.68 15.67 4.85
N MET A 262 15.45 15.19 5.12
CA MET A 262 14.21 15.82 4.64
C MET A 262 14.06 17.28 5.13
N GLY A 263 14.58 17.57 6.33
CA GLY A 263 14.46 18.88 6.97
C GLY A 263 15.57 19.85 6.56
N ASP A 264 16.80 19.38 6.43
CA ASP A 264 17.98 20.26 6.32
C ASP A 264 18.24 20.83 4.91
N GLY A 265 17.55 20.29 3.90
CA GLY A 265 17.66 20.74 2.51
C GLY A 265 18.97 20.32 1.86
N SER A 266 19.52 19.16 2.24
CA SER A 266 20.76 18.61 1.69
C SER A 266 20.63 18.06 0.26
N TYR A 267 19.42 17.93 -0.28
CA TYR A 267 19.12 17.43 -1.63
C TYR A 267 17.89 18.14 -2.23
N ALA A 268 17.62 17.93 -3.52
CA ALA A 268 16.59 18.69 -4.24
C ALA A 268 15.25 17.98 -4.39
N THR A 269 15.23 16.65 -4.52
CA THR A 269 14.04 15.88 -4.94
C THR A 269 13.97 14.51 -4.28
N MET A 270 12.75 14.00 -4.10
CA MET A 270 12.43 12.59 -3.86
C MET A 270 11.60 12.10 -5.06
N PRO A 271 12.24 11.61 -6.14
CA PRO A 271 11.49 11.02 -7.25
C PRO A 271 10.84 9.71 -6.77
N GLY A 272 9.67 9.36 -7.29
CA GLY A 272 9.03 8.10 -6.91
C GLY A 272 8.38 8.12 -5.53
N ALA A 273 8.16 9.30 -4.93
CA ALA A 273 7.55 9.43 -3.62
C ALA A 273 6.01 9.19 -3.71
N PRO A 274 5.46 8.19 -3.01
CA PRO A 274 4.03 7.87 -3.05
C PRO A 274 3.20 8.84 -2.22
N ALA A 275 1.88 8.86 -2.43
CA ALA A 275 0.94 9.74 -1.71
C ALA A 275 1.11 9.73 -0.18
N TRP A 276 1.23 8.55 0.43
CA TRP A 276 1.40 8.41 1.87
C TRP A 276 2.75 8.96 2.40
N MET A 277 3.74 9.20 1.52
CA MET A 277 5.03 9.83 1.88
C MET A 277 4.86 11.28 2.36
N ILE A 278 3.74 11.93 2.06
CA ILE A 278 3.36 13.24 2.65
C ILE A 278 3.46 13.19 4.17
N GLY A 279 2.89 12.16 4.80
CA GLY A 279 2.89 12.02 6.26
C GLY A 279 4.31 11.82 6.81
N VAL A 280 5.13 11.05 6.10
CA VAL A 280 6.53 10.78 6.48
C VAL A 280 7.38 12.05 6.43
N VAL A 281 7.26 12.84 5.36
CA VAL A 281 7.99 14.11 5.22
C VAL A 281 7.57 15.11 6.29
N LYS A 282 6.26 15.26 6.52
CA LYS A 282 5.75 16.14 7.59
C LYS A 282 6.20 15.70 8.99
N GLY A 283 6.25 14.39 9.23
CA GLY A 283 6.67 13.83 10.51
C GLY A 283 8.17 14.01 10.79
N ASN A 284 9.03 13.80 9.79
CA ASN A 284 10.47 13.93 9.94
C ASN A 284 10.97 15.39 9.83
N ALA A 285 10.27 16.24 9.08
CA ALA A 285 10.67 17.60 8.79
C ALA A 285 9.55 18.63 9.08
N PRO A 286 8.96 18.68 10.29
CA PRO A 286 7.80 19.53 10.58
C PRO A 286 8.08 21.03 10.36
N ASP A 287 9.33 21.46 10.54
CA ASP A 287 9.75 22.86 10.38
C ASP A 287 10.14 23.23 8.93
N ALA A 288 10.12 22.28 7.99
CA ALA A 288 10.46 22.51 6.59
C ALA A 288 9.24 22.88 5.72
N GLY A 289 8.07 23.10 6.32
CA GLY A 289 6.86 23.52 5.61
C GLY A 289 7.07 24.79 4.80
N GLY A 290 6.57 24.81 3.57
CA GLY A 290 6.76 25.88 2.60
C GLY A 290 8.06 25.79 1.80
N ASN A 291 9.02 24.95 2.21
CA ASN A 291 10.23 24.64 1.44
C ASN A 291 10.10 23.33 0.65
N TRP A 292 8.98 22.62 0.75
CA TRP A 292 8.65 21.46 -0.03
C TRP A 292 7.50 21.77 -0.98
N SER A 293 7.49 21.12 -2.13
CA SER A 293 6.31 21.00 -2.99
C SER A 293 6.39 19.66 -3.74
N LEU A 294 5.44 19.37 -4.62
CA LEU A 294 5.45 18.14 -5.41
C LEU A 294 4.93 18.39 -6.83
N THR A 295 5.42 17.60 -7.77
CA THR A 295 5.03 17.62 -9.18
C THR A 295 5.08 16.21 -9.78
N THR A 296 4.64 16.01 -11.02
CA THR A 296 4.71 14.70 -11.69
C THR A 296 6.16 14.23 -11.88
N ILE A 297 6.36 12.92 -11.94
CA ILE A 297 7.64 12.33 -12.35
C ILE A 297 7.74 12.44 -13.89
N PRO A 298 8.93 12.66 -14.47
CA PRO A 298 9.11 12.59 -15.92
C PRO A 298 8.64 11.26 -16.50
N GLU A 299 8.15 11.25 -17.74
CA GLU A 299 7.84 10.02 -18.51
C GLU A 299 6.75 9.08 -17.95
N GLY A 300 5.99 9.48 -16.94
CA GLY A 300 4.82 8.73 -16.43
C GLY A 300 4.78 8.66 -14.90
N ALA A 301 4.11 7.65 -14.36
CA ALA A 301 4.03 7.42 -12.93
C ALA A 301 4.15 5.93 -12.58
N GLY A 302 4.54 5.68 -11.34
CA GLY A 302 4.49 4.37 -10.72
C GLY A 302 3.47 4.30 -9.59
N ASN A 303 3.46 3.18 -8.89
CA ASN A 303 2.70 3.02 -7.65
C ASN A 303 3.54 2.27 -6.63
N TRP A 304 3.64 2.82 -5.41
CA TRP A 304 4.25 2.15 -4.27
C TRP A 304 3.25 2.06 -3.12
N GLY A 305 2.76 0.83 -2.89
CA GLY A 305 1.86 0.49 -1.81
C GLY A 305 0.41 0.40 -2.24
N GLY A 306 -0.48 0.49 -1.25
CA GLY A 306 -1.90 0.25 -1.39
C GLY A 306 -2.28 -1.19 -1.05
N SER A 307 -3.50 -1.37 -0.57
CA SER A 307 -3.95 -2.63 0.01
C SER A 307 -5.19 -3.19 -0.70
N PHE A 308 -5.61 -4.36 -0.26
CA PHE A 308 -6.82 -5.08 -0.70
C PHE A 308 -7.53 -5.66 0.51
N LEU A 309 -8.86 -5.72 0.46
CA LEU A 309 -9.66 -6.48 1.42
C LEU A 309 -9.99 -7.84 0.83
N THR A 310 -9.62 -8.90 1.54
CA THR A 310 -9.78 -10.31 1.13
C THR A 310 -10.69 -11.03 2.11
N ILE A 311 -11.31 -12.14 1.68
CA ILE A 311 -12.15 -12.99 2.52
C ILE A 311 -11.50 -14.38 2.59
N PRO A 312 -10.80 -14.74 3.68
CA PRO A 312 -10.17 -16.05 3.82
C PRO A 312 -11.20 -17.19 3.98
N GLU A 313 -11.51 -17.59 5.21
CA GLU A 313 -12.55 -18.54 5.56
C GLU A 313 -13.56 -17.78 6.43
N SER A 314 -14.83 -17.75 6.00
CA SER A 314 -15.92 -17.10 6.72
C SER A 314 -17.16 -17.99 6.70
N ASP A 315 -17.90 -18.02 7.81
CA ASP A 315 -19.23 -18.63 7.88
C ASP A 315 -20.30 -17.71 7.23
N TYR A 316 -19.97 -16.43 6.99
CA TYR A 316 -20.82 -15.38 6.44
C TYR A 316 -20.16 -14.65 5.25
N PRO A 317 -19.74 -15.38 4.19
CA PRO A 317 -18.92 -14.79 3.13
C PRO A 317 -19.66 -13.76 2.27
N GLN A 318 -21.00 -13.87 2.15
CA GLN A 318 -21.78 -12.85 1.44
C GLN A 318 -21.82 -11.55 2.22
N GLU A 319 -22.07 -11.61 3.53
CA GLU A 319 -22.11 -10.42 4.39
C GLU A 319 -20.73 -9.77 4.52
N ALA A 320 -19.67 -10.59 4.58
CA ALA A 320 -18.30 -10.10 4.49
C ALA A 320 -18.06 -9.36 3.16
N PHE A 321 -18.50 -9.92 2.04
CA PHE A 321 -18.41 -9.29 0.72
C PHE A 321 -19.20 -7.98 0.63
N ASP A 322 -20.43 -7.95 1.14
CA ASP A 322 -21.28 -6.76 1.16
C ASP A 322 -20.62 -5.63 1.96
N PHE A 323 -20.01 -5.95 3.11
CA PHE A 323 -19.28 -4.96 3.90
C PHE A 323 -18.04 -4.45 3.19
N ILE A 324 -17.15 -5.31 2.66
CA ILE A 324 -15.94 -4.83 1.98
C ILE A 324 -16.27 -4.07 0.70
N SER A 325 -17.36 -4.43 0.00
CA SER A 325 -17.85 -3.70 -1.18
C SER A 325 -18.33 -2.31 -0.82
N TRP A 326 -19.07 -2.17 0.30
CA TRP A 326 -19.46 -0.87 0.82
C TRP A 326 -18.26 -0.05 1.28
N LEU A 327 -17.34 -0.65 2.06
CA LEU A 327 -16.17 0.03 2.62
C LEU A 327 -15.22 0.55 1.54
N THR A 328 -15.13 -0.15 0.40
CA THR A 328 -14.27 0.21 -0.72
C THR A 328 -14.98 1.01 -1.82
N ALA A 329 -16.27 1.35 -1.65
CA ALA A 329 -16.99 2.19 -2.60
C ALA A 329 -16.43 3.64 -2.64
N PRO A 330 -16.64 4.39 -3.74
CA PRO A 330 -16.05 5.72 -3.90
C PRO A 330 -16.37 6.71 -2.76
N GLU A 331 -17.59 6.68 -2.22
CA GLU A 331 -17.98 7.56 -1.10
C GLU A 331 -17.17 7.25 0.17
N GLN A 332 -17.01 5.98 0.51
CA GLN A 332 -16.26 5.53 1.69
C GLN A 332 -14.76 5.76 1.51
N GLN A 333 -14.22 5.56 0.31
CA GLN A 333 -12.82 5.92 0.04
C GLN A 333 -12.57 7.43 0.15
N LEU A 334 -13.50 8.29 -0.30
CA LEU A 334 -13.39 9.74 -0.09
C LEU A 334 -13.43 10.10 1.41
N LYS A 335 -14.31 9.46 2.20
CA LYS A 335 -14.32 9.64 3.67
C LYS A 335 -13.00 9.20 4.30
N SER A 336 -12.45 8.06 3.87
CA SER A 336 -11.16 7.54 4.35
C SER A 336 -9.98 8.44 3.96
N PHE A 337 -9.98 8.99 2.74
CA PHE A 337 -9.01 10.00 2.30
C PHE A 337 -9.06 11.25 3.18
N ASN A 338 -10.26 11.78 3.44
CA ASN A 338 -10.44 12.97 4.25
C ASN A 338 -10.03 12.77 5.72
N ASP A 339 -10.24 11.58 6.27
CA ASP A 339 -9.94 11.29 7.68
C ASP A 339 -8.47 10.92 7.91
N MET A 340 -7.92 10.02 7.08
CA MET A 340 -6.61 9.39 7.29
C MET A 340 -5.60 9.63 6.17
N GLY A 341 -6.00 10.24 5.05
CA GLY A 341 -5.12 10.50 3.91
C GLY A 341 -4.86 9.27 3.03
N LEU A 342 -5.65 8.20 3.18
CA LEU A 342 -5.56 7.01 2.31
C LEU A 342 -5.99 7.39 0.88
N PHE A 343 -5.04 7.36 -0.06
CA PHE A 343 -5.31 7.85 -1.40
C PHE A 343 -6.24 6.88 -2.15
N PRO A 344 -7.39 7.34 -2.67
CA PRO A 344 -8.40 6.46 -3.24
C PRO A 344 -7.90 5.69 -4.46
N SER A 345 -8.23 4.40 -4.54
CA SER A 345 -8.14 3.60 -5.76
C SER A 345 -9.34 3.82 -6.70
N ALA A 346 -10.38 4.51 -6.23
CA ALA A 346 -11.60 4.75 -6.96
C ALA A 346 -11.54 6.04 -7.83
N PRO A 347 -11.52 5.95 -9.17
CA PRO A 347 -11.36 7.12 -10.04
C PRO A 347 -12.53 8.10 -9.97
N ALA A 348 -13.73 7.66 -9.58
CA ALA A 348 -14.87 8.54 -9.34
C ALA A 348 -14.59 9.60 -8.25
N VAL A 349 -13.67 9.32 -7.31
CA VAL A 349 -13.26 10.28 -6.28
C VAL A 349 -12.42 11.42 -6.89
N PHE A 350 -11.70 11.17 -7.98
CA PHE A 350 -10.83 12.16 -8.63
C PHE A 350 -11.62 13.30 -9.29
N GLU A 351 -12.92 13.11 -9.50
CA GLU A 351 -13.83 14.11 -10.06
C GLU A 351 -14.55 14.94 -8.98
N ALA A 352 -14.42 14.57 -7.70
CA ALA A 352 -15.09 15.27 -6.60
C ALA A 352 -14.44 16.63 -6.34
N GLU A 353 -15.24 17.69 -6.27
CA GLU A 353 -14.72 19.05 -6.01
C GLU A 353 -13.96 19.14 -4.67
N GLU A 354 -14.45 18.45 -3.62
CA GLU A 354 -13.77 18.41 -2.33
C GLU A 354 -12.38 17.78 -2.41
N PHE A 355 -12.24 16.73 -3.23
CA PHE A 355 -10.96 16.09 -3.49
C PHE A 355 -10.03 16.99 -4.31
N LEU A 356 -10.49 17.51 -5.45
CA LEU A 356 -9.69 18.34 -6.36
C LEU A 356 -9.24 19.68 -5.74
N ASN A 357 -10.00 20.21 -4.80
CA ASN A 357 -9.64 21.44 -4.08
C ASN A 357 -8.70 21.21 -2.90
N THR A 358 -8.27 19.97 -2.64
CA THR A 358 -7.31 19.68 -1.58
C THR A 358 -5.95 20.28 -1.91
N THR A 359 -5.53 21.24 -1.10
CA THR A 359 -4.19 21.84 -1.14
C THR A 359 -3.45 21.60 0.17
N ASP A 360 -2.14 21.70 0.13
CA ASP A 360 -1.30 21.47 1.31
C ASP A 360 -0.30 22.61 1.51
N GLU A 361 -0.52 23.42 2.54
CA GLU A 361 0.35 24.55 2.91
C GLU A 361 1.79 24.12 3.22
N TYR A 362 1.98 22.90 3.74
CA TYR A 362 3.32 22.36 3.95
C TYR A 362 4.06 22.20 2.61
N PHE A 363 3.33 21.80 1.57
CA PHE A 363 3.85 21.63 0.20
C PHE A 363 3.71 22.90 -0.66
N SER A 364 3.89 24.07 -0.04
CA SER A 364 3.79 25.40 -0.68
C SER A 364 2.44 25.67 -1.35
N GLY A 365 1.36 25.10 -0.80
CA GLY A 365 0.00 25.27 -1.34
C GLY A 365 -0.27 24.43 -2.59
N ALA A 366 0.55 23.41 -2.87
CA ALA A 366 0.35 22.53 -4.02
C ALA A 366 -1.01 21.82 -3.98
N PRO A 367 -1.69 21.63 -5.13
CA PRO A 367 -2.91 20.84 -5.24
C PRO A 367 -2.56 19.33 -5.24
N THR A 368 -2.12 18.83 -4.08
CA THR A 368 -1.49 17.50 -3.95
C THR A 368 -2.39 16.38 -4.46
N ALA A 369 -3.67 16.39 -4.07
CA ALA A 369 -4.65 15.38 -4.48
C ALA A 369 -4.80 15.30 -6.01
N LYS A 370 -4.87 16.46 -6.68
CA LYS A 370 -4.97 16.54 -8.14
C LYS A 370 -3.73 15.95 -8.82
N ILE A 371 -2.54 16.30 -8.36
CA ILE A 371 -1.28 15.83 -8.97
C ILE A 371 -1.13 14.30 -8.81
N PHE A 372 -1.49 13.75 -7.65
CA PHE A 372 -1.50 12.30 -7.46
C PHE A 372 -2.60 11.60 -8.27
N ALA A 373 -3.76 12.22 -8.50
CA ALA A 373 -4.82 11.64 -9.32
C ALA A 373 -4.44 11.62 -10.81
N GLU A 374 -3.72 12.64 -11.29
CA GLU A 374 -3.10 12.63 -12.62
C GLU A 374 -2.08 11.49 -12.72
N ALA A 375 -1.21 11.32 -11.71
CA ALA A 375 -0.25 10.22 -11.66
C ALA A 375 -0.94 8.84 -11.66
N ALA A 376 -1.95 8.63 -10.82
CA ALA A 376 -2.69 7.37 -10.67
C ALA A 376 -3.31 6.86 -11.98
N GLN A 377 -3.73 7.77 -12.86
CA GLN A 377 -4.32 7.44 -14.16
C GLN A 377 -3.29 6.97 -15.20
N THR A 378 -2.00 7.17 -14.93
CA THR A 378 -0.90 6.84 -15.86
C THR A 378 -0.08 5.63 -15.42
N VAL A 379 -0.42 5.04 -14.27
CA VAL A 379 0.26 3.85 -13.74
C VAL A 379 0.05 2.67 -14.70
N THR A 380 1.15 2.02 -15.04
CA THR A 380 1.13 0.82 -15.88
C THR A 380 0.99 -0.42 -15.00
N PRO A 381 0.04 -1.33 -15.26
CA PRO A 381 -0.06 -2.59 -14.52
C PRO A 381 1.17 -3.46 -14.77
N VAL A 382 1.68 -4.09 -13.72
CA VAL A 382 2.84 -4.98 -13.78
C VAL A 382 2.56 -6.26 -13.01
N TYR A 383 2.91 -7.39 -13.62
CA TYR A 383 2.99 -8.67 -12.93
C TYR A 383 4.22 -8.69 -12.01
N MET A 384 4.01 -8.69 -10.69
CA MET A 384 5.13 -8.72 -9.73
C MET A 384 5.80 -10.10 -9.65
N GLY A 385 5.05 -11.19 -9.78
CA GLY A 385 5.57 -12.53 -9.54
C GLY A 385 5.84 -12.82 -8.06
N ILE A 386 5.99 -14.11 -7.73
CA ILE A 386 6.06 -14.59 -6.33
C ILE A 386 7.34 -14.13 -5.62
N ASN A 387 8.41 -14.02 -6.39
CA ASN A 387 9.75 -13.71 -5.92
C ASN A 387 10.13 -12.24 -6.07
N TYR A 388 9.15 -11.37 -6.31
CA TYR A 388 9.36 -9.93 -6.50
C TYR A 388 10.23 -9.32 -5.40
N ALA A 389 9.84 -9.51 -4.14
CA ALA A 389 10.53 -8.94 -2.99
C ALA A 389 11.97 -9.45 -2.85
N MET A 390 12.21 -10.74 -3.16
CA MET A 390 13.56 -11.32 -3.13
C MET A 390 14.46 -10.65 -4.17
N VAL A 391 13.99 -10.55 -5.43
CA VAL A 391 14.74 -9.88 -6.50
C VAL A 391 14.96 -8.41 -6.18
N ASN A 392 13.93 -7.72 -5.70
CA ASN A 392 14.01 -6.32 -5.30
C ASN A 392 15.14 -6.08 -4.29
N ASN A 393 15.19 -6.91 -3.24
CA ASN A 393 16.16 -6.75 -2.16
C ASN A 393 17.60 -6.91 -2.66
N GLU A 394 17.86 -7.84 -3.58
CA GLU A 394 19.18 -8.02 -4.18
C GLU A 394 19.59 -6.81 -5.04
N LEU A 395 18.66 -6.23 -5.82
CA LEU A 395 18.93 -5.04 -6.62
C LEU A 395 19.12 -3.78 -5.76
N VAL A 396 18.34 -3.60 -4.70
CA VAL A 396 18.51 -2.51 -3.73
C VAL A 396 19.83 -2.66 -2.97
N THR A 397 20.23 -3.88 -2.63
CA THR A 397 21.55 -4.17 -2.04
C THR A 397 22.66 -3.78 -3.01
N ALA A 398 22.52 -4.13 -4.29
CA ALA A 398 23.49 -3.74 -5.32
C ALA A 398 23.65 -2.22 -5.45
N LEU A 399 22.54 -1.47 -5.47
CA LEU A 399 22.55 0.00 -5.47
C LEU A 399 23.26 0.55 -4.24
N THR A 400 22.97 -0.02 -3.07
CA THR A 400 23.57 0.36 -1.79
C THR A 400 25.09 0.15 -1.80
N ASN A 401 25.56 -1.01 -2.29
CA ASN A 401 26.99 -1.32 -2.40
C ASN A 401 27.72 -0.33 -3.32
N VAL A 402 27.10 0.05 -4.44
CA VAL A 402 27.65 1.08 -5.34
C VAL A 402 27.73 2.44 -4.66
N ALA A 403 26.66 2.86 -3.96
CA ALA A 403 26.58 4.18 -3.35
C ALA A 403 27.44 4.35 -2.09
N VAL A 404 27.45 3.36 -1.21
CA VAL A 404 28.10 3.44 0.11
C VAL A 404 29.52 2.88 0.07
N GLU A 405 29.73 1.73 -0.56
CA GLU A 405 31.04 1.06 -0.60
C GLU A 405 31.89 1.49 -1.80
N GLY A 406 31.29 2.21 -2.75
CA GLY A 406 31.96 2.67 -3.96
C GLY A 406 32.24 1.53 -4.95
N ALA A 407 31.49 0.44 -4.88
CA ALA A 407 31.61 -0.73 -5.75
C ALA A 407 31.54 -0.35 -7.25
N ASP A 408 32.04 -1.25 -8.09
CA ASP A 408 31.88 -1.14 -9.54
C ASP A 408 30.44 -1.54 -9.92
N PRO A 409 29.67 -0.69 -10.61
CA PRO A 409 28.26 -0.98 -10.91
C PRO A 409 28.05 -2.27 -11.70
N GLN A 410 28.87 -2.54 -12.72
CA GLN A 410 28.67 -3.73 -13.54
C GLN A 410 29.04 -5.00 -12.77
N ALA A 411 30.14 -4.98 -12.01
CA ALA A 411 30.51 -6.12 -11.18
C ALA A 411 29.45 -6.43 -10.10
N GLU A 412 28.83 -5.40 -9.52
CA GLU A 412 27.78 -5.59 -8.52
C GLU A 412 26.46 -6.06 -9.15
N TRP A 413 26.10 -5.57 -10.34
CA TRP A 413 24.98 -6.11 -11.11
C TRP A 413 25.16 -7.61 -11.39
N ASP A 414 26.31 -8.00 -11.95
CA ASP A 414 26.61 -9.40 -12.27
C ASP A 414 26.53 -10.29 -11.01
N ALA A 415 27.04 -9.80 -9.88
CA ALA A 415 26.98 -10.52 -8.61
C ALA A 415 25.55 -10.61 -8.06
N ALA A 416 24.72 -9.57 -8.21
CA ALA A 416 23.32 -9.60 -7.80
C ALA A 416 22.51 -10.58 -8.65
N VAL A 417 22.71 -10.59 -9.98
CA VAL A 417 22.09 -11.56 -10.89
C VAL A 417 22.43 -12.99 -10.47
N GLU A 418 23.71 -13.29 -10.20
CA GLU A 418 24.13 -14.62 -9.72
C GLU A 418 23.44 -15.00 -8.39
N ARG A 419 23.33 -14.06 -7.43
CA ARG A 419 22.63 -14.31 -6.16
C ARG A 419 21.14 -14.55 -6.34
N ILE A 420 20.51 -13.81 -7.26
CA ILE A 420 19.09 -13.97 -7.60
C ILE A 420 18.85 -15.35 -8.21
N GLU A 421 19.62 -15.73 -9.24
CA GLU A 421 19.49 -17.03 -9.90
C GLU A 421 19.68 -18.19 -8.91
N GLN A 422 20.71 -18.13 -8.06
CA GLN A 422 20.95 -19.14 -7.03
C GLN A 422 19.82 -19.24 -6.00
N GLN A 423 19.11 -18.15 -5.71
CA GLN A 423 17.97 -18.16 -4.80
C GLN A 423 16.72 -18.73 -5.46
N LEU A 424 16.48 -18.40 -6.74
CA LEU A 424 15.37 -18.96 -7.52
C LEU A 424 15.52 -20.47 -7.69
N GLU A 425 16.73 -20.99 -7.89
CA GLU A 425 16.99 -22.44 -7.99
C GLU A 425 16.67 -23.24 -6.70
N ARG A 426 16.51 -22.57 -5.56
CA ARG A 426 16.26 -23.22 -4.26
C ARG A 426 14.78 -23.29 -3.89
N GLN A 427 13.92 -22.62 -4.63
CA GLN A 427 12.47 -22.63 -4.43
C GLN A 427 11.83 -23.71 -5.30
#